data_AF-A0A3F2RWA9-F1
#
_entry.id   AF-A0A3F2RWA9-F1
#
_cell.length_a   1.000
_cell.length_b   1.000
_cell.length_c   1.000
_cell.angle_alpha   90.00
_cell.angle_beta   90.00
_cell.angle_gamma   90.00
#
_symmetry.space_group_name_H-M   'P 1'
#
loop_
_entity.id
_entity.type
_entity.pdbx_description
1 polymer ?
#
loop_
_entity_poly.entity_id
_entity_poly.type
_entity_poly.pdbx_seq_one_letter_code
_entity_poly.pdbx_strand_id
1 'polypeptide(L)'
;MATVGQRRAFKHDGQDIYEWEQSLEEVNIFIKPPPGVTAQQIQCDITANHVTLGLHGVMDKFLNHDLSSSVVVAESYWMLDSGELNINLQKMKKGFIWPSVFVGHGELDPMAQETTKQQMMLERFQEENPGFDFSNAEFNGAAPDPRTFMGGVKKKKLPQPTKGICTDFQNWLFIERESDAVRKEITSAALSGDAFPEKLIPICERVHHILLNLYHFSMSHLLIKNLKRAKRQMDKKARSDDAVVSALDTVLGSYDFFPVTYILPGEYAIFVEEFKRNQGVWIMKPIGKAQGKGIFLFTKLSQISDWRTDFRWRPENQQVETYVVQRYISNPYLVGGKKFDLRLYALVPSFLPLEVYLFRGGFARFTNSRYSNNSSDIANSFIHLTNVAVQKTSENYNKKHGGKWDLRNLKLYMMSKHGTERTNKLFHDIQLVIIKSLLSVEKIIMNDKHCFELYGYDVMIDENLKPWLLEVNASPSLSANTSSDYQLKCGMLNDMLDIIDLENKKPDGVVRDRVGGFDLVFRDGNIVKKSESCMYTTFLGADWPRTPAPRANDSTTA
;
A
#
# COMPACT_ATOMS: atom_id res chain seq x y z
N MET A 1 -0.32 3.87 -34.98
CA MET A 1 1.12 3.70 -35.24
C MET A 1 1.81 4.87 -34.54
N ALA A 2 2.67 4.60 -33.56
CA ALA A 2 3.36 5.66 -32.81
C ALA A 2 4.27 6.45 -33.76
N THR A 3 4.16 7.77 -33.74
CA THR A 3 5.15 8.68 -34.34
C THR A 3 6.49 8.39 -33.68
N VAL A 4 7.40 7.75 -34.42
CA VAL A 4 8.78 7.47 -34.01
C VAL A 4 9.46 8.81 -33.75
N GLY A 5 9.75 9.11 -32.49
CA GLY A 5 10.60 10.23 -32.14
C GLY A 5 12.00 10.02 -32.75
N GLN A 6 12.63 11.09 -33.22
CA GLN A 6 13.97 11.00 -33.75
C GLN A 6 14.96 10.72 -32.60
N ARG A 7 15.46 9.48 -32.49
CA ARG A 7 16.50 9.09 -31.53
C ARG A 7 17.75 9.93 -31.75
N ARG A 8 18.33 10.44 -30.67
CA ARG A 8 19.52 11.30 -30.66
C ARG A 8 20.71 10.51 -30.16
N ALA A 9 21.80 10.49 -30.91
CA ALA A 9 23.02 9.81 -30.50
C ALA A 9 23.95 10.76 -29.73
N PHE A 10 24.49 10.29 -28.61
CA PHE A 10 25.65 10.90 -27.96
C PHE A 10 26.92 10.17 -28.41
N LYS A 11 27.85 10.92 -29.00
CA LYS A 11 29.12 10.41 -29.52
C LYS A 11 30.29 10.83 -28.64
N HIS A 12 31.17 9.88 -28.34
CA HIS A 12 32.47 10.14 -27.71
C HIS A 12 33.56 9.49 -28.57
N ASP A 13 34.61 10.24 -28.91
CA ASP A 13 35.71 9.79 -29.79
C ASP A 13 35.26 9.11 -31.11
N GLY A 14 34.15 9.60 -31.68
CA GLY A 14 33.60 9.09 -32.94
C GLY A 14 32.74 7.83 -32.82
N GLN A 15 32.53 7.30 -31.61
CA GLN A 15 31.66 6.14 -31.34
C GLN A 15 30.35 6.57 -30.70
N ASP A 16 29.24 5.95 -31.12
CA ASP A 16 27.92 6.12 -30.49
C ASP A 16 27.89 5.39 -29.14
N ILE A 17 27.85 6.15 -28.05
CA ILE A 17 27.85 5.60 -26.68
C ILE A 17 26.43 5.22 -26.26
N TYR A 18 25.46 6.09 -26.54
CA TYR A 18 24.04 5.81 -26.36
C TYR A 18 23.21 6.66 -27.32
N GLU A 19 22.05 6.14 -27.67
CA GLU A 19 20.97 6.92 -28.28
C GLU A 19 19.93 7.26 -27.21
N TRP A 20 19.18 8.34 -27.38
CA TRP A 20 18.12 8.69 -26.46
C TRP A 20 17.02 9.49 -27.12
N GLU A 21 15.84 9.43 -26.54
CA GLU A 21 14.71 10.27 -26.91
C GLU A 21 13.99 10.72 -25.64
N GLN A 22 13.10 11.70 -25.78
CA GLN A 22 12.30 12.16 -24.66
C GLN A 22 10.89 12.52 -25.11
N SER A 23 9.93 12.22 -24.24
CA SER A 23 8.53 12.63 -24.37
C SER A 23 8.18 13.66 -23.29
N LEU A 24 6.90 14.03 -23.26
CA LEU A 24 6.35 14.86 -22.21
C LEU A 24 6.59 14.26 -20.81
N GLU A 25 6.59 12.94 -20.68
CA GLU A 25 6.66 12.22 -19.39
C GLU A 25 7.97 11.47 -19.15
N GLU A 26 8.68 11.05 -20.18
CA GLU A 26 9.77 10.07 -20.06
C GLU A 26 11.03 10.50 -20.82
N VAL A 27 12.16 9.91 -20.45
CA VAL A 27 13.43 9.91 -21.21
C VAL A 27 13.82 8.45 -21.42
N ASN A 28 14.04 8.05 -22.67
CA ASN A 28 14.48 6.70 -23.00
C ASN A 28 15.92 6.74 -23.47
N ILE A 29 16.76 5.83 -22.97
CA ILE A 29 18.15 5.65 -23.35
C ILE A 29 18.29 4.27 -24.00
N PHE A 30 18.95 4.20 -25.14
CA PHE A 30 19.19 2.99 -25.93
C PHE A 30 20.70 2.76 -26.03
N ILE A 31 21.16 1.58 -25.62
CA ILE A 31 22.58 1.21 -25.60
C ILE A 31 22.73 -0.16 -26.25
N LYS A 32 23.73 -0.34 -27.11
CA LYS A 32 24.03 -1.64 -27.71
C LYS A 32 25.12 -2.34 -26.88
N PRO A 33 24.78 -3.33 -26.04
CA PRO A 33 25.79 -4.07 -25.31
C PRO A 33 26.67 -4.92 -26.25
N PRO A 34 27.88 -5.31 -25.81
CA PRO A 34 28.73 -6.21 -26.58
C PRO A 34 28.04 -7.54 -26.95
N PRO A 35 28.41 -8.17 -28.09
CA PRO A 35 27.84 -9.45 -28.50
C PRO A 35 27.98 -10.52 -27.41
N GLY A 36 26.87 -11.20 -27.08
CA GLY A 36 26.86 -12.29 -26.10
C GLY A 36 26.53 -11.89 -24.66
N VAL A 37 26.34 -10.60 -24.36
CA VAL A 37 25.85 -10.15 -23.05
C VAL A 37 24.37 -10.48 -22.89
N THR A 38 24.03 -11.17 -21.81
CA THR A 38 22.65 -11.49 -21.43
C THR A 38 22.14 -10.53 -20.36
N ALA A 39 20.82 -10.38 -20.24
CA ALA A 39 20.21 -9.50 -19.23
C ALA A 39 20.64 -9.83 -17.79
N GLN A 40 20.88 -11.10 -17.48
CA GLN A 40 21.32 -11.54 -16.14
C GLN A 40 22.74 -11.06 -15.78
N GLN A 41 23.56 -10.75 -16.77
CA GLN A 41 24.92 -10.27 -16.56
C GLN A 41 24.97 -8.75 -16.36
N ILE A 42 23.90 -8.03 -16.69
CA ILE A 42 23.82 -6.57 -16.58
C ILE A 42 23.39 -6.18 -15.16
N GLN A 43 24.10 -5.22 -14.59
CA GLN A 43 23.70 -4.51 -13.37
C GLN A 43 23.42 -3.07 -13.78
N CYS A 44 22.17 -2.62 -13.65
CA CYS A 44 21.79 -1.23 -13.87
C CYS A 44 21.03 -0.71 -12.67
N ASP A 45 21.61 0.27 -11.98
CA ASP A 45 21.05 0.89 -10.78
C ASP A 45 20.64 2.33 -11.12
N ILE A 46 19.36 2.63 -10.98
CA ILE A 46 18.78 3.94 -11.25
C ILE A 46 18.43 4.58 -9.91
N THR A 47 18.93 5.78 -9.66
CA THR A 47 18.57 6.61 -8.50
C THR A 47 17.91 7.90 -8.97
N ALA A 48 17.46 8.74 -8.03
CA ALA A 48 16.71 9.96 -8.36
C ALA A 48 17.46 10.89 -9.32
N ASN A 49 18.80 10.97 -9.22
CA ASN A 49 19.62 11.88 -10.01
C ASN A 49 20.83 11.20 -10.64
N HIS A 50 20.93 9.87 -10.65
CA HIS A 50 22.14 9.18 -11.07
C HIS A 50 21.84 7.78 -11.60
N VAL A 51 22.53 7.36 -12.66
CA VAL A 51 22.41 6.01 -13.24
C VAL A 51 23.78 5.36 -13.32
N THR A 52 23.86 4.13 -12.82
CA THR A 52 25.00 3.24 -13.06
C THR A 52 24.60 2.07 -13.94
N LEU A 53 25.51 1.65 -14.82
CA LEU A 53 25.37 0.50 -15.69
C LEU A 53 26.71 -0.23 -15.75
N GLY A 54 26.72 -1.54 -15.52
CA GLY A 54 27.92 -2.37 -15.62
C GLY A 54 27.58 -3.86 -15.71
N LEU A 55 28.60 -4.71 -15.63
CA LEU A 55 28.41 -6.16 -15.49
C LEU A 55 28.46 -6.58 -14.01
N HIS A 56 27.71 -7.63 -13.66
CA HIS A 56 27.77 -8.25 -12.34
C HIS A 56 29.20 -8.70 -12.02
N GLY A 57 29.71 -8.32 -10.84
CA GLY A 57 31.03 -8.72 -10.37
C GLY A 57 32.20 -7.95 -11.00
N VAL A 58 31.95 -7.02 -11.91
CA VAL A 58 32.97 -6.13 -12.48
C VAL A 58 32.92 -4.77 -11.78
N MET A 59 34.09 -4.31 -11.31
CA MET A 59 34.24 -3.04 -10.60
C MET A 59 34.09 -1.84 -11.53
N ASP A 60 34.53 -1.98 -12.78
CA ASP A 60 34.41 -0.93 -13.78
C ASP A 60 32.99 -0.88 -14.36
N LYS A 61 32.39 0.31 -14.37
CA LYS A 61 31.00 0.53 -14.80
C LYS A 61 31.01 1.23 -16.16
N PHE A 62 30.22 0.72 -17.10
CA PHE A 62 30.06 1.29 -18.44
C PHE A 62 29.41 2.69 -18.43
N LEU A 63 28.46 2.91 -17.52
CA LEU A 63 27.92 4.24 -17.22
C LEU A 63 27.93 4.47 -15.72
N ASN A 64 28.30 5.67 -15.31
CA ASN A 64 28.31 6.12 -13.93
C ASN A 64 28.18 7.65 -13.94
N HIS A 65 26.96 8.13 -14.21
CA HIS A 65 26.73 9.55 -14.51
C HIS A 65 25.49 10.12 -13.82
N ASP A 66 25.59 11.39 -13.44
CA ASP A 66 24.48 12.18 -12.95
C ASP A 66 23.51 12.55 -14.08
N LEU A 67 22.22 12.49 -13.79
CA LEU A 67 21.13 12.84 -14.69
C LEU A 67 20.91 14.35 -14.76
N SER A 68 20.50 14.85 -15.93
CA SER A 68 20.22 16.28 -16.13
C SER A 68 18.98 16.78 -15.38
N SER A 69 18.10 15.89 -14.93
CA SER A 69 17.02 16.21 -14.00
C SER A 69 16.59 14.99 -13.19
N SER A 70 15.84 15.23 -12.12
CA SER A 70 15.36 14.15 -11.26
C SER A 70 14.31 13.27 -11.92
N VAL A 71 14.35 11.98 -11.62
CA VAL A 71 13.44 10.95 -12.13
C VAL A 71 12.65 10.27 -11.00
N VAL A 72 11.52 9.67 -11.33
CA VAL A 72 10.72 8.84 -10.42
C VAL A 72 11.26 7.42 -10.50
N VAL A 73 12.16 7.05 -9.58
CA VAL A 73 12.88 5.76 -9.60
C VAL A 73 11.93 4.56 -9.68
N ALA A 74 10.85 4.56 -8.89
CA ALA A 74 9.88 3.47 -8.86
C ALA A 74 9.09 3.27 -10.17
N GLU A 75 9.08 4.27 -11.05
CA GLU A 75 8.43 4.24 -12.37
C GLU A 75 9.47 4.17 -13.50
N SER A 76 10.77 4.19 -13.17
CA SER A 76 11.87 4.03 -14.11
C SER A 76 12.32 2.57 -14.12
N TYR A 77 12.69 2.03 -15.27
CA TYR A 77 13.07 0.64 -15.42
C TYR A 77 14.04 0.47 -16.58
N TRP A 78 14.68 -0.69 -16.65
CA TRP A 78 15.49 -1.06 -17.80
C TRP A 78 15.11 -2.45 -18.30
N MET A 79 15.34 -2.70 -19.58
CA MET A 79 15.11 -3.99 -20.22
C MET A 79 16.09 -4.19 -21.37
N LEU A 80 16.50 -5.43 -21.60
CA LEU A 80 17.28 -5.83 -22.77
C LEU A 80 16.33 -6.52 -23.75
N ASP A 81 16.05 -5.88 -24.89
CA ASP A 81 15.17 -6.43 -25.93
C ASP A 81 15.93 -6.50 -27.26
N SER A 82 15.88 -7.65 -27.92
CA SER A 82 16.42 -7.85 -29.28
C SER A 82 17.89 -7.41 -29.44
N GLY A 83 18.69 -7.47 -28.38
CA GLY A 83 20.10 -7.07 -28.36
C GLY A 83 20.36 -5.58 -28.09
N GLU A 84 19.34 -4.80 -27.75
CA GLU A 84 19.43 -3.39 -27.37
C GLU A 84 18.94 -3.19 -25.92
N LEU A 85 19.76 -2.53 -25.10
CA LEU A 85 19.45 -2.19 -23.73
C LEU A 85 18.68 -0.86 -23.70
N ASN A 86 17.47 -0.91 -23.17
CA ASN A 86 16.57 0.24 -23.05
C ASN A 86 16.45 0.62 -21.58
N ILE A 87 16.86 1.84 -21.23
CA ILE A 87 16.67 2.44 -19.90
C ILE A 87 15.57 3.51 -20.03
N ASN A 88 14.42 3.25 -19.42
CA ASN A 88 13.29 4.17 -19.36
C ASN A 88 13.34 4.96 -18.04
N LEU A 89 13.37 6.28 -18.13
CA LEU A 89 13.45 7.20 -17.02
C LEU A 89 12.19 8.07 -16.95
N GLN A 90 11.38 7.88 -15.91
CA GLN A 90 10.18 8.68 -15.69
C GLN A 90 10.56 10.06 -15.16
N LYS A 91 10.26 11.15 -15.89
CA LYS A 91 10.60 12.52 -15.46
C LYS A 91 9.80 12.90 -14.21
N MET A 92 10.48 13.39 -13.18
CA MET A 92 9.80 13.99 -12.03
C MET A 92 9.12 15.32 -12.40
N LYS A 93 9.71 16.07 -13.34
CA LYS A 93 9.19 17.34 -13.87
C LYS A 93 8.57 17.13 -15.26
N LYS A 94 7.29 16.75 -15.34
CA LYS A 94 6.54 16.57 -16.60
C LYS A 94 6.67 17.83 -17.49
N GLY A 95 6.98 17.60 -18.76
CA GLY A 95 7.20 18.63 -19.79
C GLY A 95 8.51 19.39 -19.68
N PHE A 96 9.40 19.05 -18.73
CA PHE A 96 10.76 19.60 -18.75
C PHE A 96 11.56 19.00 -19.89
N ILE A 97 12.09 19.87 -20.75
CA ILE A 97 12.96 19.49 -21.86
C ILE A 97 14.36 19.28 -21.30
N TRP A 98 14.85 18.06 -21.43
CA TRP A 98 16.21 17.72 -21.02
C TRP A 98 17.17 18.14 -22.14
N PRO A 99 18.23 18.91 -21.85
CA PRO A 99 19.23 19.30 -22.85
C PRO A 99 20.13 18.12 -23.25
N SER A 100 20.29 17.16 -22.35
CA SER A 100 20.99 15.89 -22.53
C SER A 100 20.46 14.92 -21.47
N VAL A 101 20.82 13.63 -21.56
CA VAL A 101 20.49 12.63 -20.53
C VAL A 101 21.33 12.84 -19.28
N PHE A 102 22.63 13.04 -19.46
CA PHE A 102 23.61 13.13 -18.39
C PHE A 102 24.24 14.50 -18.33
N VAL A 103 24.57 14.95 -17.11
CA VAL A 103 25.24 16.22 -16.86
C VAL A 103 26.58 16.26 -17.62
N GLY A 104 26.79 17.32 -18.40
CA GLY A 104 28.04 17.52 -19.15
C GLY A 104 28.10 16.84 -20.52
N HIS A 105 27.08 16.07 -20.93
CA HIS A 105 27.04 15.36 -22.22
C HIS A 105 26.50 16.23 -23.38
N GLY A 106 26.60 17.56 -23.26
CA GLY A 106 26.19 18.53 -24.27
C GLY A 106 24.79 19.12 -24.06
N GLU A 107 24.47 20.10 -24.90
CA GLU A 107 23.16 20.77 -24.96
C GLU A 107 22.50 20.51 -26.31
N LEU A 108 21.17 20.47 -26.34
CA LEU A 108 20.43 20.43 -27.59
C LEU A 108 20.70 21.69 -28.41
N ASP A 109 20.99 21.53 -29.70
CA ASP A 109 21.07 22.68 -30.60
C ASP A 109 19.70 23.39 -30.70
N PRO A 110 19.67 24.69 -31.05
CA PRO A 110 18.43 25.47 -31.06
C PRO A 110 17.31 24.89 -31.95
N MET A 111 17.66 24.21 -33.04
CA MET A 111 16.70 23.60 -33.96
C MET A 111 16.09 22.32 -33.36
N ALA A 112 16.92 21.50 -32.72
CA ALA A 112 16.49 20.30 -32.00
C ALA A 112 15.66 20.65 -30.76
N GLN A 113 16.00 21.73 -30.04
CA GLN A 113 15.18 22.24 -28.94
C GLN A 113 13.77 22.61 -29.42
N GLU A 114 13.68 23.37 -30.51
CA GLU A 114 12.41 23.81 -31.08
C GLU A 114 11.56 22.65 -31.60
N THR A 115 12.20 21.68 -32.28
CA THR A 115 11.53 20.46 -32.74
C THR A 115 11.00 19.62 -31.58
N THR A 116 11.79 19.48 -30.50
CA THR A 116 11.37 18.79 -29.26
C THR A 116 10.16 19.47 -28.64
N LYS A 117 10.18 20.81 -28.62
CA LYS A 117 9.14 21.65 -28.04
C LYS A 117 7.82 21.50 -28.79
N GLN A 118 7.87 21.49 -30.12
CA GLN A 118 6.73 21.22 -31.01
C GLN A 118 6.16 19.81 -30.76
N GLN A 119 7.01 18.78 -30.72
CA GLN A 119 6.59 17.40 -30.47
C GLN A 119 5.87 17.24 -29.12
N MET A 120 6.45 17.75 -28.03
CA MET A 120 5.83 17.68 -26.69
C MET A 120 4.52 18.48 -26.60
N MET A 121 4.40 19.55 -27.37
CA MET A 121 3.16 20.35 -27.46
C MET A 121 2.04 19.58 -28.17
N LEU A 122 2.34 18.89 -29.26
CA LEU A 122 1.41 18.00 -29.97
C LEU A 122 0.93 16.86 -29.06
N GLU A 123 1.87 16.20 -28.37
CA GLU A 123 1.58 15.14 -27.41
C GLU A 123 0.63 15.62 -26.30
N ARG A 124 0.90 16.81 -25.74
CA ARG A 124 0.03 17.44 -24.74
C ARG A 124 -1.36 17.76 -25.28
N PHE A 125 -1.47 18.29 -26.50
CA PHE A 125 -2.76 18.60 -27.13
C PHE A 125 -3.60 17.34 -27.34
N GLN A 126 -2.94 16.25 -27.75
CA GLN A 126 -3.55 14.94 -27.93
C GLN A 126 -4.05 14.34 -26.61
N GLU A 127 -3.32 14.50 -25.50
CA GLU A 127 -3.77 14.11 -24.15
C GLU A 127 -4.99 14.92 -23.68
N GLU A 128 -4.99 16.23 -23.90
CA GLU A 128 -6.03 17.14 -23.41
C GLU A 128 -7.35 17.01 -24.20
N ASN A 129 -7.31 16.49 -25.43
CA ASN A 129 -8.46 16.37 -26.33
C ASN A 129 -8.65 14.93 -26.85
N PRO A 130 -9.03 13.96 -25.99
CA PRO A 130 -9.26 12.59 -26.41
C PRO A 130 -10.46 12.50 -27.38
N GLY A 131 -10.19 12.16 -28.64
CA GLY A 131 -11.20 12.06 -29.71
C GLY A 131 -10.88 12.83 -31.00
N PHE A 132 -9.83 13.65 -30.99
CA PHE A 132 -9.28 14.32 -32.17
C PHE A 132 -7.89 13.76 -32.48
N ASP A 133 -7.50 13.69 -33.75
CA ASP A 133 -6.17 13.25 -34.18
C ASP A 133 -5.33 14.46 -34.62
N PHE A 134 -4.24 14.69 -33.91
CA PHE A 134 -3.32 15.80 -34.17
C PHE A 134 -2.00 15.35 -34.80
N SER A 135 -1.86 14.09 -35.25
CA SER A 135 -0.59 13.56 -35.76
C SER A 135 0.00 14.34 -36.94
N ASN A 136 -0.86 15.03 -37.71
CA ASN A 136 -0.48 15.80 -38.89
C ASN A 136 -0.60 17.32 -38.69
N ALA A 137 -0.75 17.80 -37.45
CA ALA A 137 -0.86 19.22 -37.18
C ALA A 137 0.50 19.92 -37.27
N GLU A 138 0.56 21.04 -37.99
CA GLU A 138 1.76 21.84 -38.19
C GLU A 138 1.74 23.10 -37.31
N PHE A 139 2.90 23.51 -36.80
CA PHE A 139 3.05 24.77 -36.08
C PHE A 139 3.40 25.91 -37.05
N ASN A 140 2.64 27.01 -36.99
CA ASN A 140 2.97 28.24 -37.71
C ASN A 140 3.81 29.18 -36.81
N GLY A 141 5.11 28.89 -36.69
CA GLY A 141 6.06 29.71 -35.91
C GLY A 141 6.64 28.99 -34.70
N ALA A 142 7.18 29.76 -33.75
CA ALA A 142 7.80 29.20 -32.54
C ALA A 142 6.75 28.58 -31.61
N ALA A 143 6.93 27.32 -31.23
CA ALA A 143 6.13 26.66 -30.23
C ALA A 143 6.33 27.35 -28.88
N PRO A 144 5.26 27.60 -28.11
CA PRO A 144 5.36 28.10 -26.74
C PRO A 144 5.89 27.01 -25.80
N ASP A 145 6.41 27.39 -24.63
CA ASP A 145 6.97 26.41 -23.68
C ASP A 145 5.86 25.42 -23.21
N PRO A 146 6.03 24.11 -23.45
CA PRO A 146 5.06 23.09 -23.08
C PRO A 146 4.64 23.18 -21.63
N ARG A 147 5.55 23.59 -20.72
CA ARG A 147 5.31 23.71 -19.28
C ARG A 147 4.44 24.88 -18.89
N THR A 148 4.40 25.95 -19.67
CA THR A 148 3.80 27.23 -19.27
C THR A 148 2.64 27.67 -20.15
N PHE A 149 2.50 27.10 -21.35
CA PHE A 149 1.43 27.46 -22.29
C PHE A 149 0.02 27.05 -21.84
N MET A 150 -1.00 27.89 -22.12
CA MET A 150 -2.42 27.75 -21.74
C MET A 150 -2.69 27.30 -20.30
N GLY A 151 -2.08 27.98 -19.32
CA GLY A 151 -2.22 27.64 -17.89
C GLY A 151 -1.17 26.65 -17.39
N GLY A 152 -0.19 26.31 -18.23
CA GLY A 152 0.93 25.40 -17.98
C GLY A 152 0.57 23.92 -18.06
N VAL A 153 1.57 23.03 -18.15
CA VAL A 153 1.36 21.62 -17.78
C VAL A 153 0.71 21.69 -16.42
N LYS A 154 -0.47 21.07 -16.25
CA LYS A 154 -0.99 20.82 -14.91
C LYS A 154 0.15 20.12 -14.20
N LYS A 155 0.95 20.86 -13.42
CA LYS A 155 1.82 20.26 -12.42
C LYS A 155 0.89 19.23 -11.79
N LYS A 156 1.32 17.98 -11.61
CA LYS A 156 0.80 17.23 -10.45
C LYS A 156 0.88 18.28 -9.36
N LYS A 157 -0.26 18.88 -8.99
CA LYS A 157 -0.25 20.05 -8.12
C LYS A 157 0.61 19.55 -6.99
N LEU A 158 1.81 20.13 -6.80
CA LEU A 158 2.49 19.98 -5.53
C LEU A 158 1.39 20.40 -4.59
N PRO A 159 0.82 19.43 -3.87
CA PRO A 159 -0.46 19.63 -3.27
C PRO A 159 -0.31 20.89 -2.42
N GLN A 160 -1.23 21.86 -2.60
CA GLN A 160 -1.35 22.93 -1.61
C GLN A 160 -1.19 22.29 -0.24
N PRO A 161 -0.46 22.89 0.71
CA PRO A 161 0.18 22.22 1.86
C PRO A 161 -0.76 21.42 2.77
N THR A 162 -2.05 21.42 2.49
CA THR A 162 -3.05 20.51 3.03
C THR A 162 -3.09 19.15 2.31
N LYS A 163 -3.10 19.07 0.97
CA LYS A 163 -3.30 17.83 0.18
C LYS A 163 -2.14 16.83 0.19
N GLY A 164 -0.97 17.28 0.61
CA GLY A 164 0.29 16.54 0.50
C GLY A 164 0.58 15.62 1.65
N ILE A 165 0.17 15.99 2.86
CA ILE A 165 0.61 15.32 4.08
C ILE A 165 0.44 13.80 4.02
N CYS A 166 -0.69 13.28 3.49
CA CYS A 166 -0.89 11.84 3.39
C CYS A 166 0.03 11.11 2.39
N THR A 167 0.27 11.72 1.23
CA THR A 167 1.05 11.09 0.15
C THR A 167 2.53 11.36 0.34
N ASP A 168 2.88 12.56 0.82
CA ASP A 168 4.23 12.98 1.16
C ASP A 168 4.71 12.25 2.41
N PHE A 169 3.88 12.04 3.44
CA PHE A 169 4.22 11.17 4.59
C PHE A 169 4.36 9.70 4.17
N GLN A 170 3.51 9.19 3.27
CA GLN A 170 3.63 7.83 2.75
C GLN A 170 4.89 7.67 1.89
N ASN A 171 5.20 8.63 1.03
CA ASN A 171 6.42 8.67 0.22
C ASN A 171 7.66 8.86 1.11
N TRP A 172 7.57 9.66 2.16
CA TRP A 172 8.64 9.88 3.15
C TRP A 172 8.94 8.60 3.96
N LEU A 173 7.92 7.89 4.43
CA LEU A 173 8.05 6.53 5.00
C LEU A 173 8.66 5.53 4.01
N PHE A 174 8.39 5.68 2.71
CA PHE A 174 8.95 4.84 1.65
C PHE A 174 10.39 5.22 1.28
N ILE A 175 10.78 6.50 1.35
CA ILE A 175 12.14 6.99 1.06
C ILE A 175 13.15 6.46 2.09
N GLU A 176 12.76 6.28 3.35
CA GLU A 176 13.61 5.63 4.35
C GLU A 176 13.86 4.13 4.12
N ARG A 177 13.15 3.47 3.18
CA ARG A 177 13.45 2.07 2.84
C ARG A 177 14.84 1.87 2.25
N GLU A 178 15.48 2.90 1.67
CA GLU A 178 16.63 2.69 0.78
C GLU A 178 17.88 3.55 1.02
N SER A 179 18.02 4.35 2.09
CA SER A 179 19.19 5.25 2.16
C SER A 179 19.67 5.71 3.54
N ASP A 180 20.88 5.30 3.90
CA ASP A 180 21.73 5.92 4.93
C ASP A 180 22.13 7.38 4.58
N ALA A 181 22.00 7.81 3.31
CA ALA A 181 22.38 9.15 2.85
C ALA A 181 21.37 10.23 3.26
N VAL A 182 20.10 9.87 3.43
CA VAL A 182 19.02 10.77 3.90
C VAL A 182 19.34 11.30 5.30
N ARG A 183 20.02 10.51 6.14
CA ARG A 183 20.52 10.94 7.47
C ARG A 183 21.50 12.11 7.37
N LYS A 184 22.38 12.13 6.36
CA LYS A 184 23.37 13.21 6.16
C LYS A 184 22.75 14.47 5.57
N GLU A 185 21.82 14.33 4.63
CA GLU A 185 21.12 15.48 4.04
C GLU A 185 20.15 16.14 5.03
N ILE A 186 19.42 15.37 5.84
CA ILE A 186 18.51 15.94 6.87
C ILE A 186 19.31 16.70 7.94
N THR A 187 20.46 16.15 8.38
CA THR A 187 21.33 16.83 9.36
C THR A 187 21.95 18.10 8.76
N SER A 188 22.29 18.08 7.47
CA SER A 188 22.82 19.23 6.72
C SER A 188 21.77 20.33 6.51
N ALA A 189 20.55 19.96 6.10
CA ALA A 189 19.45 20.89 5.85
C ALA A 189 18.87 21.49 7.14
N ALA A 190 18.86 20.74 8.24
CA ALA A 190 18.49 21.26 9.57
C ALA A 190 19.46 22.34 10.08
N LEU A 191 20.73 22.30 9.64
CA LEU A 191 21.73 23.32 9.95
C LEU A 191 21.67 24.53 9.01
N SER A 192 20.98 24.44 7.86
CA SER A 192 20.94 25.48 6.82
C SER A 192 19.68 26.35 6.80
N GLY A 193 18.78 26.22 7.79
CA GLY A 193 17.75 27.23 8.07
C GLY A 193 16.58 27.33 7.08
N ASP A 194 16.47 26.45 6.08
CA ASP A 194 15.26 26.35 5.26
C ASP A 194 14.19 25.55 6.01
N ALA A 195 12.99 26.11 6.10
CA ALA A 195 11.89 25.69 6.98
C ALA A 195 11.37 24.26 6.72
N PHE A 196 12.12 23.26 7.15
CA PHE A 196 11.56 22.00 7.61
C PHE A 196 10.86 22.28 8.95
N PRO A 197 9.61 21.84 9.17
CA PRO A 197 8.99 21.96 10.48
C PRO A 197 9.92 21.30 11.50
N GLU A 198 10.41 22.03 12.51
CA GLU A 198 11.23 21.51 13.63
C GLU A 198 10.64 20.22 14.27
N LYS A 199 9.34 20.01 14.05
CA LYS A 199 8.54 18.83 14.41
C LYS A 199 8.96 17.52 13.73
N LEU A 200 9.69 17.55 12.60
CA LEU A 200 10.01 16.37 11.79
C LEU A 200 11.35 15.69 12.15
N ILE A 201 12.27 16.41 12.79
CA ILE A 201 13.59 15.88 13.17
C ILE A 201 13.48 14.73 14.21
N PRO A 202 12.63 14.81 15.25
CA PRO A 202 12.41 13.70 16.19
C PRO A 202 11.70 12.50 15.55
N ILE A 203 11.06 12.69 14.38
CA ILE A 203 10.39 11.61 13.64
C ILE A 203 11.43 10.71 12.98
N CYS A 204 12.52 11.29 12.45
CA CYS A 204 13.61 10.58 11.78
C CYS A 204 14.32 9.55 12.69
N GLU A 205 14.44 9.81 14.00
CA GLU A 205 15.05 8.85 14.94
C GLU A 205 14.14 7.67 15.27
N ARG A 206 12.82 7.80 15.06
CA ARG A 206 11.80 6.78 15.37
C ARG A 206 11.44 5.87 14.19
N VAL A 207 11.66 6.29 12.95
CA VAL A 207 11.17 5.58 11.75
C VAL A 207 12.05 4.41 11.32
N HIS A 208 13.32 4.39 11.70
CA HIS A 208 14.31 3.38 11.28
C HIS A 208 13.93 1.92 11.59
N HIS A 209 13.12 1.66 12.63
CA HIS A 209 12.78 0.30 13.07
C HIS A 209 11.38 -0.21 12.66
N ILE A 210 10.58 0.62 12.00
CA ILE A 210 9.29 0.25 11.36
C ILE A 210 9.51 -0.90 10.35
N LEU A 211 10.67 -0.91 9.67
CA LEU A 211 11.01 -1.82 8.58
C LEU A 211 11.06 -3.31 8.96
N LEU A 212 11.37 -3.65 10.21
CA LEU A 212 11.53 -5.05 10.65
C LEU A 212 10.19 -5.73 10.97
N ASN A 213 9.15 -4.96 11.31
CA ASN A 213 7.83 -5.47 11.67
C ASN A 213 6.90 -5.68 10.46
N LEU A 214 7.18 -5.00 9.34
CA LEU A 214 6.41 -5.07 8.09
C LEU A 214 6.35 -6.51 7.51
N TYR A 215 7.43 -7.28 7.63
CA TYR A 215 7.52 -8.66 7.11
C TYR A 215 6.64 -9.65 7.88
N HIS A 216 6.45 -9.43 9.18
CA HIS A 216 5.74 -10.35 10.06
C HIS A 216 4.21 -10.17 10.05
N PHE A 217 3.70 -9.01 9.60
CA PHE A 217 2.32 -8.62 9.86
C PHE A 217 1.44 -8.32 8.64
N SER A 218 2.01 -7.94 7.50
CA SER A 218 1.25 -8.01 6.24
C SER A 218 0.76 -9.45 6.05
N MET A 219 -0.34 -9.74 5.35
CA MET A 219 -0.89 -11.10 5.14
C MET A 219 0.07 -12.03 4.36
N SER A 220 1.22 -12.25 4.97
CA SER A 220 2.30 -13.12 4.65
C SER A 220 2.02 -14.43 5.37
N HIS A 221 2.61 -15.49 4.86
CA HIS A 221 2.64 -16.80 5.48
C HIS A 221 2.94 -16.77 7.01
N LEU A 222 3.57 -15.72 7.54
CA LEU A 222 3.92 -15.57 8.96
C LEU A 222 2.70 -15.26 9.84
N LEU A 223 1.83 -14.31 9.47
CA LEU A 223 0.65 -13.98 10.27
C LEU A 223 -0.26 -15.21 10.46
N ILE A 224 -0.49 -15.96 9.38
CA ILE A 224 -1.32 -17.18 9.42
C ILE A 224 -0.69 -18.23 10.34
N LYS A 225 0.64 -18.42 10.27
CA LYS A 225 1.35 -19.35 11.18
C LYS A 225 1.19 -18.93 12.64
N ASN A 226 1.29 -17.64 12.94
CA ASN A 226 1.13 -17.10 14.29
C ASN A 226 -0.30 -17.24 14.81
N LEU A 227 -1.30 -16.95 13.98
CA LEU A 227 -2.71 -17.16 14.31
C LEU A 227 -3.03 -18.65 14.54
N LYS A 228 -2.53 -19.55 13.69
CA LYS A 228 -2.65 -21.01 13.89
C LYS A 228 -2.02 -21.45 15.20
N ARG A 229 -0.84 -20.91 15.56
CA ARG A 229 -0.14 -21.20 16.82
C ARG A 229 -0.94 -20.71 18.03
N ALA A 230 -1.40 -19.46 18.00
CA ALA A 230 -2.22 -18.88 19.08
C ALA A 230 -3.51 -19.68 19.29
N LYS A 231 -4.19 -20.05 18.19
CA LYS A 231 -5.38 -20.92 18.23
C LYS A 231 -5.09 -22.25 18.94
N ARG A 232 -4.03 -22.97 18.54
CA ARG A 232 -3.66 -24.26 19.17
C ARG A 232 -3.34 -24.11 20.65
N GLN A 233 -2.69 -23.01 21.05
CA GLN A 233 -2.39 -22.74 22.46
C GLN A 233 -3.65 -22.51 23.28
N MET A 234 -4.60 -21.73 22.75
CA MET A 234 -5.90 -21.49 23.38
C MET A 234 -6.74 -22.76 23.47
N ASP A 235 -6.82 -23.54 22.39
CA ASP A 235 -7.55 -24.81 22.37
C ASP A 235 -6.95 -25.82 23.37
N LYS A 236 -5.63 -25.82 23.55
CA LYS A 236 -4.95 -26.66 24.55
C LYS A 236 -5.27 -26.22 25.98
N LYS A 237 -5.26 -24.91 26.25
CA LYS A 237 -5.68 -24.36 27.56
C LYS A 237 -7.13 -24.72 27.87
N ALA A 238 -8.03 -24.57 26.90
CA ALA A 238 -9.46 -24.83 27.08
C ALA A 238 -9.81 -26.31 27.35
N ARG A 239 -8.93 -27.26 26.95
CA ARG A 239 -9.09 -28.70 27.21
C ARG A 239 -8.44 -29.18 28.50
N SER A 240 -7.65 -28.33 29.15
CA SER A 240 -6.90 -28.70 30.34
C SER A 240 -7.67 -28.25 31.57
N ASP A 241 -8.19 -29.20 32.34
CA ASP A 241 -9.00 -28.91 33.54
C ASP A 241 -8.20 -28.12 34.60
N ASP A 242 -6.87 -28.27 34.62
CA ASP A 242 -5.96 -27.56 35.54
C ASP A 242 -5.46 -26.19 35.02
N ALA A 243 -5.86 -25.78 33.81
CA ALA A 243 -5.37 -24.53 33.23
C ALA A 243 -6.14 -23.32 33.78
N VAL A 244 -5.43 -22.43 34.48
CA VAL A 244 -5.97 -21.12 34.87
C VAL A 244 -6.20 -20.27 33.61
N VAL A 245 -7.46 -20.17 33.19
CA VAL A 245 -7.89 -19.27 32.11
C VAL A 245 -7.92 -17.86 32.68
N SER A 246 -7.09 -16.97 32.14
CA SER A 246 -7.10 -15.56 32.59
C SER A 246 -8.42 -14.87 32.24
N ALA A 247 -8.76 -13.80 32.96
CA ALA A 247 -9.92 -12.97 32.60
C ALA A 247 -9.84 -12.45 31.15
N LEU A 248 -8.62 -12.13 30.69
CA LEU A 248 -8.35 -11.77 29.31
C LEU A 248 -8.65 -12.94 28.36
N ASP A 249 -8.17 -14.15 28.65
CA ASP A 249 -8.42 -15.34 27.82
C ASP A 249 -9.92 -15.65 27.70
N THR A 250 -10.71 -15.35 28.74
CA THR A 250 -12.17 -15.51 28.73
C THR A 250 -12.86 -14.52 27.80
N VAL A 251 -12.44 -13.25 27.83
CA VAL A 251 -13.00 -12.20 26.96
C VAL A 251 -12.56 -12.40 25.51
N LEU A 252 -11.31 -12.80 25.28
CA LEU A 252 -10.82 -13.12 23.95
C LEU A 252 -11.55 -14.36 23.42
N GLY A 253 -11.65 -15.45 24.16
CA GLY A 253 -12.28 -16.68 23.67
C GLY A 253 -11.53 -17.28 22.48
N SER A 254 -12.24 -17.96 21.57
CA SER A 254 -11.60 -18.72 20.49
C SER A 254 -11.02 -17.84 19.37
N TYR A 255 -10.03 -18.40 18.67
CA TYR A 255 -9.38 -17.79 17.50
C TYR A 255 -10.06 -18.19 16.18
N ASP A 256 -11.40 -18.36 16.19
CA ASP A 256 -12.19 -18.77 15.02
C ASP A 256 -12.66 -17.58 14.17
N PHE A 257 -11.77 -16.63 13.91
CA PHE A 257 -12.10 -15.39 13.19
C PHE A 257 -11.33 -15.21 11.88
N PHE A 258 -10.54 -16.19 11.46
CA PHE A 258 -9.89 -16.20 10.16
C PHE A 258 -10.27 -17.49 9.41
N PRO A 259 -10.48 -17.45 8.08
CA PRO A 259 -10.88 -18.65 7.36
C PRO A 259 -9.79 -19.72 7.37
N VAL A 260 -10.18 -20.99 7.22
CA VAL A 260 -9.24 -22.11 7.11
C VAL A 260 -8.26 -21.83 5.98
N THR A 261 -6.97 -21.83 6.29
CA THR A 261 -5.92 -21.33 5.39
C THR A 261 -4.72 -22.28 5.38
N TYR A 262 -4.14 -22.48 4.21
CA TYR A 262 -2.95 -23.30 3.95
C TYR A 262 -1.94 -22.55 3.08
N ILE A 263 -0.66 -22.87 3.24
CA ILE A 263 0.44 -22.25 2.49
C ILE A 263 1.01 -23.27 1.51
N LEU A 264 0.87 -23.04 0.22
CA LEU A 264 1.39 -23.90 -0.84
C LEU A 264 2.73 -23.38 -1.39
N PRO A 265 3.65 -24.28 -1.78
CA PRO A 265 3.48 -25.74 -1.87
C PRO A 265 3.68 -26.51 -0.54
N GLY A 266 4.16 -25.87 0.52
CA GLY A 266 4.60 -26.55 1.76
C GLY A 266 3.52 -27.35 2.51
N GLU A 267 2.26 -26.92 2.47
CA GLU A 267 1.11 -27.59 3.14
C GLU A 267 0.19 -28.32 2.15
N TYR A 268 0.66 -28.67 0.94
CA TYR A 268 -0.18 -29.26 -0.12
C TYR A 268 -0.89 -30.55 0.30
N ALA A 269 -0.18 -31.50 0.91
CA ALA A 269 -0.75 -32.79 1.32
C ALA A 269 -1.92 -32.61 2.30
N ILE A 270 -1.71 -31.81 3.34
CA ILE A 270 -2.72 -31.52 4.37
C ILE A 270 -3.91 -30.76 3.76
N PHE A 271 -3.64 -29.83 2.84
CA PHE A 271 -4.68 -29.12 2.12
C PHE A 271 -5.54 -30.07 1.28
N VAL A 272 -4.94 -31.04 0.56
CA VAL A 272 -5.69 -32.00 -0.27
C VAL A 272 -6.61 -32.87 0.58
N GLU A 273 -6.16 -33.30 1.76
CA GLU A 273 -7.00 -34.04 2.71
C GLU A 273 -8.21 -33.20 3.16
N GLU A 274 -7.97 -31.95 3.55
CA GLU A 274 -9.04 -31.04 3.96
C GLU A 274 -10.00 -30.73 2.81
N PHE A 275 -9.49 -30.54 1.59
CA PHE A 275 -10.30 -30.29 0.41
C PHE A 275 -11.21 -31.48 0.08
N LYS A 276 -10.71 -32.71 0.22
CA LYS A 276 -11.50 -33.94 0.03
C LYS A 276 -12.58 -34.08 1.09
N ARG A 277 -12.29 -33.72 2.34
CA ARG A 277 -13.25 -33.77 3.46
C ARG A 277 -14.34 -32.71 3.33
N ASN A 278 -13.96 -31.49 2.97
CA ASN A 278 -14.82 -30.31 2.98
C ASN A 278 -14.81 -29.65 1.60
N GLN A 279 -15.51 -30.28 0.65
CA GLN A 279 -15.71 -29.72 -0.68
C GLN A 279 -16.33 -28.31 -0.61
N GLY A 280 -15.95 -27.45 -1.55
CA GLY A 280 -16.41 -26.07 -1.58
C GLY A 280 -15.53 -25.18 -2.45
N VAL A 281 -15.80 -23.88 -2.40
CA VAL A 281 -15.02 -22.87 -3.10
C VAL A 281 -13.82 -22.45 -2.24
N TRP A 282 -12.66 -22.37 -2.88
CA TRP A 282 -11.43 -21.93 -2.26
C TRP A 282 -10.86 -20.77 -3.06
N ILE A 283 -10.12 -19.89 -2.38
CA ILE A 283 -9.47 -18.72 -2.98
C ILE A 283 -7.95 -18.87 -2.85
N MET A 284 -7.23 -18.67 -3.95
CA MET A 284 -5.78 -18.62 -4.00
C MET A 284 -5.30 -17.18 -4.09
N LYS A 285 -4.32 -16.83 -3.26
CA LYS A 285 -3.72 -15.50 -3.19
C LYS A 285 -2.19 -15.61 -3.22
N PRO A 286 -1.48 -14.93 -4.13
CA PRO A 286 -0.01 -14.91 -4.14
C PRO A 286 0.55 -14.18 -2.91
N ILE A 287 1.71 -14.62 -2.42
CA ILE A 287 2.46 -13.89 -1.38
C ILE A 287 3.31 -12.83 -2.08
N GLY A 288 2.98 -11.56 -1.90
CA GLY A 288 3.78 -10.43 -2.39
C GLY A 288 3.24 -9.68 -3.61
N LYS A 289 2.16 -10.14 -4.24
CA LYS A 289 1.43 -9.32 -5.24
C LYS A 289 0.31 -8.56 -4.54
N ALA A 290 0.20 -7.26 -4.84
CA ALA A 290 -0.84 -6.39 -4.30
C ALA A 290 -2.01 -6.19 -5.28
N GLN A 291 -3.03 -5.45 -4.86
CA GLN A 291 -4.13 -4.95 -5.69
C GLN A 291 -5.05 -6.02 -6.31
N GLY A 292 -4.98 -7.28 -5.86
CA GLY A 292 -5.82 -8.37 -6.35
C GLY A 292 -5.28 -9.08 -7.59
N LYS A 293 -4.08 -8.75 -8.06
CA LYS A 293 -3.44 -9.44 -9.20
C LYS A 293 -3.03 -10.86 -8.78
N GLY A 294 -3.41 -11.85 -9.60
CA GLY A 294 -3.10 -13.27 -9.35
C GLY A 294 -4.04 -13.97 -8.36
N ILE A 295 -5.09 -13.29 -7.88
CA ILE A 295 -6.12 -13.93 -7.05
C ILE A 295 -7.13 -14.64 -7.94
N PHE A 296 -7.39 -15.91 -7.67
CA PHE A 296 -8.43 -16.69 -8.36
C PHE A 296 -9.16 -17.62 -7.40
N LEU A 297 -10.40 -17.96 -7.77
CA LEU A 297 -11.21 -18.94 -7.06
C LEU A 297 -11.17 -20.26 -7.79
N PHE A 298 -11.22 -21.36 -7.05
CA PHE A 298 -11.22 -22.71 -7.61
C PHE A 298 -12.13 -23.63 -6.83
N THR A 299 -12.65 -24.64 -7.52
CA THR A 299 -13.58 -25.65 -7.00
C THR A 299 -13.13 -27.08 -7.31
N LYS A 300 -12.06 -27.25 -8.09
CA LYS A 300 -11.48 -28.55 -8.45
C LYS A 300 -9.96 -28.52 -8.24
N LEU A 301 -9.41 -29.60 -7.66
CA LEU A 301 -7.96 -29.74 -7.46
C LEU A 301 -7.16 -29.76 -8.76
N SER A 302 -7.79 -30.07 -9.90
CA SER A 302 -7.14 -30.00 -11.22
C SER A 302 -6.73 -28.58 -11.60
N GLN A 303 -7.39 -27.55 -11.06
CA GLN A 303 -7.08 -26.14 -11.35
C GLN A 303 -5.81 -25.66 -10.64
N ILE A 304 -5.25 -26.45 -9.72
CA ILE A 304 -4.06 -26.11 -8.93
C ILE A 304 -2.98 -27.19 -9.05
N SER A 305 -3.00 -27.97 -10.14
CA SER A 305 -2.04 -29.06 -10.40
C SER A 305 -0.59 -28.59 -10.39
N ASP A 306 -0.35 -27.35 -10.76
CA ASP A 306 0.98 -26.78 -10.95
C ASP A 306 1.71 -26.53 -9.61
N TRP A 307 0.95 -26.46 -8.50
CA TRP A 307 1.49 -26.34 -7.14
C TRP A 307 1.67 -27.69 -6.43
N ARG A 308 1.54 -28.81 -7.14
CA ARG A 308 1.84 -30.15 -6.61
C ARG A 308 3.32 -30.27 -6.25
N THR A 309 3.60 -30.94 -5.14
CA THR A 309 4.95 -31.27 -4.70
C THR A 309 5.56 -32.49 -5.42
N ASP A 310 4.75 -33.30 -6.08
CA ASP A 310 5.11 -34.66 -6.55
C ASP A 310 5.77 -34.74 -7.93
N PHE A 311 6.40 -33.67 -8.42
CA PHE A 311 7.18 -33.78 -9.65
C PHE A 311 8.53 -34.43 -9.35
N ARG A 312 8.66 -35.74 -9.66
CA ARG A 312 9.92 -36.49 -9.79
C ARG A 312 10.84 -35.98 -10.92
N TRP A 313 10.55 -34.78 -11.46
CA TRP A 313 11.27 -34.08 -12.50
C TRP A 313 11.02 -32.58 -12.29
N ARG A 314 11.93 -31.90 -11.60
CA ARG A 314 12.00 -30.44 -11.67
C ARG A 314 13.18 -30.10 -12.60
N PRO A 315 12.98 -29.32 -13.67
CA PRO A 315 14.09 -28.59 -14.25
C PRO A 315 14.65 -27.68 -13.14
N GLU A 316 15.97 -27.67 -12.96
CA GLU A 316 16.67 -27.12 -11.78
C GLU A 316 16.38 -25.64 -11.47
N ASN A 317 15.64 -24.91 -12.31
CA ASN A 317 15.54 -23.44 -12.27
C ASN A 317 14.13 -22.85 -12.07
N GLN A 318 13.06 -23.63 -11.81
CA GLN A 318 11.73 -23.04 -11.63
C GLN A 318 11.31 -22.97 -10.15
N GLN A 319 11.58 -21.84 -9.51
CA GLN A 319 11.00 -21.52 -8.19
C GLN A 319 9.49 -21.32 -8.34
N VAL A 320 8.69 -22.20 -7.74
CA VAL A 320 7.23 -22.05 -7.71
C VAL A 320 6.87 -20.92 -6.74
N GLU A 321 6.16 -19.91 -7.23
CA GLU A 321 5.64 -18.83 -6.39
C GLU A 321 4.83 -19.40 -5.21
N THR A 322 5.05 -18.86 -4.01
CA THR A 322 4.32 -19.30 -2.81
C THR A 322 2.93 -18.67 -2.78
N TYR A 323 1.90 -19.49 -2.54
CA TYR A 323 0.50 -19.05 -2.49
C TYR A 323 -0.15 -19.39 -1.16
N VAL A 324 -1.08 -18.54 -0.76
CA VAL A 324 -2.01 -18.78 0.34
C VAL A 324 -3.31 -19.30 -0.24
N VAL A 325 -3.70 -20.51 0.16
CA VAL A 325 -5.00 -21.12 -0.15
C VAL A 325 -5.91 -20.94 1.04
N GLN A 326 -7.06 -20.32 0.84
CA GLN A 326 -7.99 -19.98 1.91
C GLN A 326 -9.41 -20.43 1.55
N ARG A 327 -10.18 -20.92 2.53
CA ARG A 327 -11.59 -21.26 2.32
C ARG A 327 -12.37 -20.00 1.99
N TYR A 328 -13.13 -20.02 0.89
CA TYR A 328 -13.88 -18.86 0.46
C TYR A 328 -15.14 -18.67 1.30
N ILE A 329 -15.35 -17.44 1.78
CA ILE A 329 -16.57 -17.06 2.51
C ILE A 329 -17.70 -16.94 1.48
N SER A 330 -18.50 -18.00 1.38
CA SER A 330 -19.53 -18.15 0.35
C SER A 330 -20.84 -17.45 0.72
N ASN A 331 -21.06 -17.12 2.00
CA ASN A 331 -22.26 -16.41 2.46
C ASN A 331 -21.87 -15.07 3.12
N PRO A 332 -21.31 -14.12 2.37
CA PRO A 332 -20.99 -12.80 2.91
C PRO A 332 -22.28 -12.03 3.22
N TYR A 333 -22.21 -11.13 4.20
CA TYR A 333 -23.28 -10.16 4.43
C TYR A 333 -23.37 -9.19 3.24
N LEU A 334 -24.56 -9.03 2.69
CA LEU A 334 -24.81 -8.21 1.50
C LEU A 334 -25.60 -6.95 1.85
N VAL A 335 -25.19 -5.83 1.26
CA VAL A 335 -25.97 -4.58 1.26
C VAL A 335 -26.43 -4.32 -0.18
N GLY A 336 -27.75 -4.23 -0.39
CA GLY A 336 -28.30 -4.08 -1.74
C GLY A 336 -27.91 -5.20 -2.71
N GLY A 337 -27.64 -6.41 -2.20
CA GLY A 337 -27.17 -7.55 -2.99
C GLY A 337 -25.69 -7.49 -3.42
N LYS A 338 -24.91 -6.55 -2.88
CA LYS A 338 -23.48 -6.38 -3.19
C LYS A 338 -22.61 -6.83 -2.03
N LYS A 339 -21.49 -7.46 -2.36
CA LYS A 339 -20.48 -7.90 -1.41
C LYS A 339 -19.60 -6.72 -1.02
N PHE A 340 -19.09 -6.72 0.21
CA PHE A 340 -18.12 -5.74 0.67
C PHE A 340 -17.14 -6.30 1.69
N ASP A 341 -16.04 -5.58 1.87
CA ASP A 341 -15.14 -5.71 3.00
C ASP A 341 -15.01 -4.36 3.73
N LEU A 342 -14.51 -4.38 4.96
CA LEU A 342 -14.23 -3.20 5.77
C LEU A 342 -12.73 -2.93 5.78
N ARG A 343 -12.34 -1.69 5.47
CA ARG A 343 -11.02 -1.14 5.79
C ARG A 343 -11.08 -0.38 7.10
N LEU A 344 -10.36 -0.87 8.10
CA LEU A 344 -10.24 -0.29 9.45
C LEU A 344 -8.78 0.06 9.74
N TYR A 345 -8.54 0.94 10.71
CA TYR A 345 -7.19 1.41 11.03
C TYR A 345 -6.87 1.22 12.52
N ALA A 346 -5.71 0.65 12.79
CA ALA A 346 -5.22 0.41 14.14
C ALA A 346 -3.78 0.91 14.26
N LEU A 347 -3.53 1.81 15.22
CA LEU A 347 -2.21 2.33 15.54
C LEU A 347 -1.64 1.57 16.74
N VAL A 348 -0.41 1.12 16.62
CA VAL A 348 0.37 0.50 17.70
C VAL A 348 1.58 1.38 17.98
N PRO A 349 1.53 2.25 19.00
CA PRO A 349 2.65 3.13 19.34
C PRO A 349 3.74 2.44 20.18
N SER A 350 3.45 1.28 20.76
CA SER A 350 4.43 0.45 21.46
C SER A 350 3.99 -1.01 21.52
N PHE A 351 4.95 -1.92 21.47
CA PHE A 351 4.75 -3.34 21.76
C PHE A 351 5.23 -3.73 23.18
N LEU A 352 5.96 -2.86 23.90
CA LEU A 352 6.29 -3.01 25.34
C LEU A 352 5.98 -1.72 26.12
N PRO A 353 4.92 -1.69 26.94
CA PRO A 353 3.78 -2.61 26.89
C PRO A 353 3.03 -2.49 25.56
N LEU A 354 2.32 -3.55 25.13
CA LEU A 354 1.47 -3.47 23.94
C LEU A 354 0.35 -2.45 24.15
N GLU A 355 0.35 -1.42 23.33
CA GLU A 355 -0.70 -0.40 23.27
C GLU A 355 -1.38 -0.44 21.90
N VAL A 356 -2.71 -0.46 21.88
CA VAL A 356 -3.48 -0.50 20.64
C VAL A 356 -4.54 0.58 20.64
N TYR A 357 -4.45 1.47 19.65
CA TYR A 357 -5.43 2.50 19.37
C TYR A 357 -6.22 2.13 18.12
N LEU A 358 -7.55 2.14 18.20
CA LEU A 358 -8.42 1.98 17.02
C LEU A 358 -8.93 3.32 16.56
N PHE A 359 -8.82 3.59 15.26
CA PHE A 359 -9.47 4.73 14.67
C PHE A 359 -10.97 4.46 14.53
N ARG A 360 -11.81 5.37 15.04
CA ARG A 360 -13.29 5.24 14.97
C ARG A 360 -13.81 5.20 13.54
N GLY A 361 -13.10 5.88 12.64
CA GLY A 361 -13.43 5.95 11.22
C GLY A 361 -12.90 4.76 10.41
N GLY A 362 -13.53 4.53 9.27
CA GLY A 362 -13.12 3.53 8.29
C GLY A 362 -14.06 3.59 7.09
N PHE A 363 -13.92 2.65 6.16
CA PHE A 363 -14.85 2.56 5.03
C PHE A 363 -15.06 1.12 4.58
N ALA A 364 -16.28 0.85 4.12
CA ALA A 364 -16.63 -0.38 3.42
C ALA A 364 -16.37 -0.23 1.93
N ARG A 365 -15.73 -1.24 1.31
CA ARG A 365 -15.46 -1.30 -0.14
C ARG A 365 -16.39 -2.30 -0.79
N PHE A 366 -17.26 -1.83 -1.68
CA PHE A 366 -18.27 -2.64 -2.35
C PHE A 366 -17.81 -3.16 -3.71
N THR A 367 -18.35 -4.31 -4.09
CA THR A 367 -18.34 -4.77 -5.48
C THR A 367 -19.30 -3.93 -6.32
N ASN A 368 -18.98 -3.71 -7.60
CA ASN A 368 -19.90 -3.01 -8.51
C ASN A 368 -21.04 -3.93 -8.96
N SER A 369 -20.76 -5.23 -9.10
CA SER A 369 -21.72 -6.27 -9.46
C SER A 369 -22.45 -6.83 -8.24
N ARG A 370 -23.68 -7.33 -8.47
CA ARG A 370 -24.41 -8.11 -7.47
C ARG A 370 -23.69 -9.44 -7.22
N TYR A 371 -23.72 -9.89 -5.99
CA TYR A 371 -23.11 -11.13 -5.57
C TYR A 371 -23.89 -12.34 -6.09
N SER A 372 -23.19 -13.34 -6.61
CA SER A 372 -23.74 -14.60 -7.11
C SER A 372 -22.77 -15.73 -6.78
N ASN A 373 -23.31 -16.90 -6.41
CA ASN A 373 -22.53 -18.13 -6.17
C ASN A 373 -22.72 -19.16 -7.30
N ASN A 374 -23.33 -18.76 -8.42
CA ASN A 374 -23.53 -19.65 -9.55
C ASN A 374 -22.17 -20.12 -10.10
N SER A 375 -22.09 -21.37 -10.53
CA SER A 375 -20.85 -21.97 -11.05
C SER A 375 -20.25 -21.21 -12.23
N SER A 376 -21.09 -20.55 -13.04
CA SER A 376 -20.67 -19.65 -14.13
C SER A 376 -19.96 -18.39 -13.65
N ASP A 377 -20.30 -17.93 -12.44
CA ASP A 377 -19.94 -16.62 -11.93
C ASP A 377 -18.71 -16.67 -11.00
N ILE A 378 -18.36 -17.87 -10.49
CA ILE A 378 -17.22 -18.09 -9.59
C ILE A 378 -15.88 -17.62 -10.18
N ALA A 379 -15.72 -17.74 -11.51
CA ALA A 379 -14.52 -17.28 -12.21
C ALA A 379 -14.48 -15.75 -12.39
N ASN A 380 -15.60 -15.05 -12.16
CA ASN A 380 -15.70 -13.62 -12.37
C ASN A 380 -15.17 -12.83 -11.16
N SER A 381 -13.92 -12.37 -11.27
CA SER A 381 -13.25 -11.56 -10.26
C SER A 381 -14.02 -10.29 -9.86
N PHE A 382 -14.84 -9.70 -10.74
CA PHE A 382 -15.60 -8.48 -10.44
C PHE A 382 -16.75 -8.71 -9.43
N ILE A 383 -17.25 -9.94 -9.33
CA ILE A 383 -18.31 -10.34 -8.38
C ILE A 383 -17.71 -10.67 -7.01
N HIS A 384 -16.50 -11.24 -7.00
CA HIS A 384 -15.94 -11.88 -5.81
C HIS A 384 -14.83 -11.07 -5.12
N LEU A 385 -14.14 -10.17 -5.84
CA LEU A 385 -13.06 -9.32 -5.32
C LEU A 385 -13.51 -7.87 -5.14
N THR A 386 -13.28 -7.30 -3.97
CA THR A 386 -13.69 -5.95 -3.57
C THR A 386 -12.59 -4.89 -3.80
N ASN A 387 -11.41 -5.29 -4.27
CA ASN A 387 -10.27 -4.41 -4.48
C ASN A 387 -10.62 -3.29 -5.48
N VAL A 388 -10.38 -2.04 -5.08
CA VAL A 388 -10.66 -0.85 -5.90
C VAL A 388 -9.94 -0.91 -7.26
N ALA A 389 -8.74 -1.48 -7.33
CA ALA A 389 -7.99 -1.64 -8.59
C ALA A 389 -8.72 -2.56 -9.58
N VAL A 390 -9.34 -3.64 -9.09
CA VAL A 390 -10.16 -4.56 -9.90
C VAL A 390 -11.50 -3.90 -10.24
N GLN A 391 -12.10 -3.15 -9.32
CA GLN A 391 -13.41 -2.54 -9.54
C GLN A 391 -13.37 -1.31 -10.46
N LYS A 392 -12.22 -0.61 -10.57
CA LYS A 392 -12.06 0.56 -11.45
C LYS A 392 -12.14 0.22 -12.95
N THR A 393 -11.83 -1.02 -13.33
CA THR A 393 -11.90 -1.46 -14.73
C THR A 393 -13.29 -1.90 -15.16
N SER A 394 -14.26 -1.99 -14.23
CA SER A 394 -15.64 -2.35 -14.58
C SER A 394 -16.42 -1.16 -15.14
N GLU A 395 -17.27 -1.41 -16.12
CA GLU A 395 -18.12 -0.40 -16.79
C GLU A 395 -19.07 0.33 -15.82
N ASN A 396 -19.47 -0.32 -14.71
CA ASN A 396 -20.43 0.20 -13.73
C ASN A 396 -19.78 0.98 -12.57
N TYR A 397 -18.52 1.42 -12.69
CA TYR A 397 -17.82 2.11 -11.60
C TYR A 397 -18.40 3.52 -11.36
N ASN A 398 -18.99 3.73 -10.19
CA ASN A 398 -19.50 5.04 -9.79
C ASN A 398 -18.34 5.95 -9.32
N LYS A 399 -17.88 6.83 -10.21
CA LYS A 399 -16.81 7.80 -9.92
C LYS A 399 -17.13 8.80 -8.79
N LYS A 400 -18.41 9.06 -8.47
CA LYS A 400 -18.81 10.01 -7.41
C LYS A 400 -18.63 9.43 -6.00
N HIS A 401 -19.03 8.17 -5.78
CA HIS A 401 -18.93 7.52 -4.46
C HIS A 401 -17.75 6.54 -4.35
N GLY A 402 -17.11 6.20 -5.47
CA GLY A 402 -15.93 5.32 -5.52
C GLY A 402 -16.19 3.88 -5.08
N GLY A 403 -17.46 3.46 -5.00
CA GLY A 403 -17.84 2.16 -4.44
C GLY A 403 -17.55 2.03 -2.94
N LYS A 404 -17.44 3.14 -2.22
CA LYS A 404 -17.14 3.16 -0.78
C LYS A 404 -18.32 3.68 0.03
N TRP A 405 -18.47 3.17 1.24
CA TRP A 405 -19.37 3.73 2.23
C TRP A 405 -18.66 3.96 3.55
N ASP A 406 -18.84 5.13 4.16
CA ASP A 406 -18.24 5.43 5.45
C ASP A 406 -18.73 4.43 6.51
N LEU A 407 -17.82 4.01 7.39
CA LEU A 407 -18.09 2.99 8.40
C LEU A 407 -19.29 3.37 9.30
N ARG A 408 -19.44 4.66 9.59
CA ARG A 408 -20.58 5.20 10.34
C ARG A 408 -21.91 4.91 9.63
N ASN A 409 -22.00 5.22 8.34
CA ASN A 409 -23.24 5.04 7.58
C ASN A 409 -23.60 3.56 7.47
N LEU A 410 -22.59 2.70 7.29
CA LEU A 410 -22.79 1.25 7.36
C LEU A 410 -23.31 0.82 8.73
N LYS A 411 -22.71 1.31 9.83
CA LYS A 411 -23.14 0.98 11.19
C LYS A 411 -24.60 1.39 11.42
N LEU A 412 -24.99 2.61 11.03
CA LEU A 412 -26.36 3.09 11.14
C LEU A 412 -27.35 2.23 10.32
N TYR A 413 -26.97 1.83 9.11
CA TYR A 413 -27.76 0.91 8.29
C TYR A 413 -27.90 -0.48 8.93
N MET A 414 -26.84 -1.00 9.56
CA MET A 414 -26.89 -2.29 10.24
C MET A 414 -27.74 -2.20 11.53
N MET A 415 -27.65 -1.10 12.27
CA MET A 415 -28.47 -0.84 13.44
C MET A 415 -29.96 -0.76 13.09
N SER A 416 -30.31 -0.10 11.98
CA SER A 416 -31.72 -0.04 11.55
C SER A 416 -32.25 -1.40 11.09
N LYS A 417 -31.41 -2.26 10.51
CA LYS A 417 -31.82 -3.58 9.99
C LYS A 417 -31.81 -4.70 11.04
N HIS A 418 -30.81 -4.74 11.93
CA HIS A 418 -30.57 -5.85 12.87
C HIS A 418 -30.76 -5.46 14.34
N GLY A 419 -31.01 -4.19 14.62
CA GLY A 419 -31.07 -3.64 15.96
C GLY A 419 -29.70 -3.21 16.51
N THR A 420 -29.76 -2.34 17.51
CA THR A 420 -28.58 -1.73 18.16
C THR A 420 -27.70 -2.76 18.85
N GLU A 421 -28.29 -3.70 19.61
CA GLU A 421 -27.54 -4.66 20.42
C GLU A 421 -26.68 -5.61 19.56
N ARG A 422 -27.28 -6.26 18.56
CA ARG A 422 -26.56 -7.16 17.65
C ARG A 422 -25.47 -6.44 16.87
N THR A 423 -25.75 -5.22 16.41
CA THR A 423 -24.76 -4.42 15.68
C THR A 423 -23.61 -3.98 16.59
N ASN A 424 -23.90 -3.58 17.84
CA ASN A 424 -22.87 -3.23 18.81
C ASN A 424 -21.98 -4.43 19.15
N LYS A 425 -22.57 -5.61 19.31
CA LYS A 425 -21.83 -6.86 19.49
C LYS A 425 -20.89 -7.14 18.31
N LEU A 426 -21.39 -7.08 17.08
CA LEU A 426 -20.58 -7.27 15.87
C LEU A 426 -19.37 -6.32 15.83
N PHE A 427 -19.58 -5.02 16.06
CA PHE A 427 -18.48 -4.06 16.02
C PHE A 427 -17.48 -4.29 17.16
N HIS A 428 -17.95 -4.75 18.32
CA HIS A 428 -17.07 -5.16 19.41
C HIS A 428 -16.27 -6.41 19.05
N ASP A 429 -16.89 -7.40 18.42
CA ASP A 429 -16.21 -8.60 17.93
C ASP A 429 -15.14 -8.24 16.90
N ILE A 430 -15.38 -7.25 16.02
CA ILE A 430 -14.37 -6.69 15.11
C ILE A 430 -13.18 -6.10 15.88
N GLN A 431 -13.42 -5.32 16.93
CA GLN A 431 -12.35 -4.80 17.79
C GLN A 431 -11.55 -5.94 18.44
N LEU A 432 -12.22 -6.99 18.93
CA LEU A 432 -11.55 -8.17 19.49
C LEU A 432 -10.72 -8.91 18.45
N VAL A 433 -11.18 -9.02 17.20
CA VAL A 433 -10.40 -9.60 16.10
C VAL A 433 -9.05 -8.89 15.94
N ILE A 434 -9.05 -7.56 15.95
CA ILE A 434 -7.83 -6.74 15.82
C ILE A 434 -6.88 -6.94 17.01
N ILE A 435 -7.42 -6.95 18.23
CA ILE A 435 -6.63 -7.16 19.44
C ILE A 435 -6.01 -8.57 19.43
N LYS A 436 -6.80 -9.60 19.12
CA LYS A 436 -6.33 -11.00 19.05
C LYS A 436 -5.22 -11.21 18.03
N SER A 437 -5.31 -10.57 16.86
CA SER A 437 -4.26 -10.66 15.85
C SER A 437 -2.96 -10.03 16.32
N LEU A 438 -3.01 -8.88 17.00
CA LEU A 438 -1.80 -8.24 17.56
C LEU A 438 -1.19 -9.06 18.70
N LEU A 439 -2.01 -9.61 19.59
CA LEU A 439 -1.54 -10.50 20.65
C LEU A 439 -0.85 -11.76 20.12
N SER A 440 -1.25 -12.25 18.95
CA SER A 440 -0.62 -13.43 18.34
C SER A 440 0.82 -13.19 17.87
N VAL A 441 1.21 -11.92 17.70
CA VAL A 441 2.53 -11.51 17.19
C VAL A 441 3.36 -10.73 18.21
N GLU A 442 2.76 -10.27 19.30
CA GLU A 442 3.38 -9.48 20.37
C GLU A 442 4.76 -10.01 20.81
N LYS A 443 4.89 -11.33 20.98
CA LYS A 443 6.14 -11.98 21.43
C LYS A 443 7.21 -12.18 20.35
N ILE A 444 6.86 -11.95 19.09
CA ILE A 444 7.71 -12.22 17.93
C ILE A 444 8.23 -10.92 17.33
N ILE A 445 7.43 -9.86 17.42
CA ILE A 445 7.75 -8.53 16.93
C ILE A 445 8.93 -7.95 17.72
N MET A 446 9.90 -7.40 16.99
CA MET A 446 11.00 -6.70 17.62
C MET A 446 10.51 -5.39 18.19
N ASN A 447 10.87 -5.20 19.44
CA ASN A 447 10.30 -4.18 20.28
C ASN A 447 11.33 -3.09 20.49
N ASP A 448 11.13 -1.99 19.80
CA ASP A 448 11.90 -0.79 20.02
C ASP A 448 10.93 0.30 20.52
N LYS A 449 11.31 0.98 21.61
CA LYS A 449 10.60 2.14 22.18
C LYS A 449 10.46 3.31 21.20
N HIS A 450 11.20 3.25 20.10
CA HIS A 450 11.16 4.20 19.01
C HIS A 450 10.22 3.79 17.88
N CYS A 451 9.67 2.57 17.86
CA CYS A 451 8.75 2.11 16.81
C CYS A 451 7.28 2.47 17.07
N PHE A 452 6.58 2.86 16.01
CA PHE A 452 5.13 2.80 15.94
C PHE A 452 4.70 2.29 14.57
N GLU A 453 3.52 1.68 14.47
CA GLU A 453 3.00 1.20 13.18
C GLU A 453 1.50 1.48 13.05
N LEU A 454 1.08 1.94 11.87
CA LEU A 454 -0.32 2.11 11.51
C LEU A 454 -0.78 0.99 10.58
N TYR A 455 -1.58 0.07 11.12
CA TYR A 455 -2.10 -1.07 10.39
C TYR A 455 -3.45 -0.78 9.74
N GLY A 456 -3.60 -1.22 8.48
CA GLY A 456 -4.89 -1.33 7.80
C GLY A 456 -5.46 -2.73 7.89
N TYR A 457 -6.59 -2.89 8.55
CA TYR A 457 -7.29 -4.16 8.69
C TYR A 457 -8.39 -4.32 7.65
N ASP A 458 -8.43 -5.50 7.03
CA ASP A 458 -9.48 -5.89 6.10
C ASP A 458 -10.34 -6.98 6.72
N VAL A 459 -11.59 -6.64 7.01
CA VAL A 459 -12.53 -7.53 7.69
C VAL A 459 -13.77 -7.74 6.81
N MET A 460 -14.18 -8.98 6.64
CA MET A 460 -15.46 -9.32 6.01
C MET A 460 -16.48 -9.68 7.08
N ILE A 461 -17.75 -9.40 6.83
CA ILE A 461 -18.85 -9.86 7.68
C ILE A 461 -19.62 -10.93 6.91
N ASP A 462 -19.97 -12.03 7.58
CA ASP A 462 -20.85 -13.06 6.99
C ASP A 462 -22.33 -12.81 7.32
N GLU A 463 -23.21 -13.60 6.70
CA GLU A 463 -24.66 -13.51 6.87
C GLU A 463 -25.13 -13.61 8.33
N ASN A 464 -24.34 -14.27 9.19
CA ASN A 464 -24.62 -14.47 10.61
C ASN A 464 -24.06 -13.34 11.49
N LEU A 465 -23.60 -12.25 10.87
CA LEU A 465 -22.94 -11.13 11.53
C LEU A 465 -21.66 -11.54 12.29
N LYS A 466 -20.93 -12.53 11.76
CA LYS A 466 -19.61 -12.89 12.26
C LYS A 466 -18.51 -12.16 11.46
N PRO A 467 -17.56 -11.49 12.14
CA PRO A 467 -16.43 -10.87 11.47
C PRO A 467 -15.32 -11.89 11.15
N TRP A 468 -14.75 -11.76 9.95
CA TRP A 468 -13.67 -12.58 9.42
C TRP A 468 -12.50 -11.70 9.00
N LEU A 469 -11.33 -11.93 9.59
CA LEU A 469 -10.09 -11.29 9.19
C LEU A 469 -9.66 -11.82 7.82
N LEU A 470 -9.55 -10.93 6.83
CA LEU A 470 -9.09 -11.26 5.49
C LEU A 470 -7.60 -10.99 5.33
N GLU A 471 -7.19 -9.77 5.69
CA GLU A 471 -5.82 -9.33 5.62
C GLU A 471 -5.51 -8.21 6.60
N VAL A 472 -4.23 -8.11 6.92
CA VAL A 472 -3.69 -6.94 7.60
C VAL A 472 -2.60 -6.35 6.71
N ASN A 473 -2.63 -5.04 6.57
CA ASN A 473 -1.75 -4.25 5.73
C ASN A 473 -0.89 -3.40 6.64
N ALA A 474 0.42 -3.67 6.66
CA ALA A 474 1.37 -2.90 7.45
C ALA A 474 1.62 -1.49 6.86
N SER A 475 1.39 -1.31 5.55
CA SER A 475 1.40 0.01 4.92
C SER A 475 0.08 0.25 4.17
N PRO A 476 -1.00 0.66 4.87
CA PRO A 476 -2.27 0.91 4.22
C PRO A 476 -2.15 2.07 3.21
N SER A 477 -2.76 1.93 2.03
CA SER A 477 -2.79 3.02 1.04
C SER A 477 -3.47 4.27 1.60
N LEU A 478 -2.71 5.36 1.66
CA LEU A 478 -3.17 6.70 2.06
C LEU A 478 -3.58 7.55 0.84
N SER A 479 -3.56 6.98 -0.35
CA SER A 479 -4.02 7.61 -1.59
C SER A 479 -5.53 7.92 -1.50
N ALA A 480 -5.91 9.19 -1.55
CA ALA A 480 -7.32 9.60 -1.43
C ALA A 480 -7.98 9.80 -2.79
N ASN A 481 -9.04 9.03 -3.08
CA ASN A 481 -9.78 9.13 -4.35
C ASN A 481 -11.04 10.01 -4.26
N THR A 482 -11.53 10.30 -3.05
CA THR A 482 -12.71 11.15 -2.81
C THR A 482 -12.44 12.14 -1.68
N SER A 483 -13.23 13.21 -1.58
CA SER A 483 -13.09 14.21 -0.51
C SER A 483 -13.25 13.60 0.89
N SER A 484 -14.18 12.66 1.05
CA SER A 484 -14.40 11.94 2.32
C SER A 484 -13.21 11.06 2.71
N ASP A 485 -12.61 10.34 1.75
CA ASP A 485 -11.41 9.52 1.97
C ASP A 485 -10.21 10.39 2.37
N TYR A 486 -10.11 11.57 1.75
CA TYR A 486 -9.09 12.56 2.07
C TYR A 486 -9.24 13.11 3.50
N GLN A 487 -10.44 13.57 3.88
CA GLN A 487 -10.71 14.08 5.24
C GLN A 487 -10.51 13.02 6.32
N LEU A 488 -10.90 11.77 6.02
CA LEU A 488 -10.70 10.64 6.91
C LEU A 488 -9.21 10.41 7.15
N LYS A 489 -8.42 10.31 6.08
CA LYS A 489 -6.99 9.97 6.16
C LYS A 489 -6.14 11.10 6.73
N CYS A 490 -6.37 12.35 6.32
CA CYS A 490 -5.67 13.49 6.89
C CYS A 490 -5.97 13.63 8.39
N GLY A 491 -7.24 13.47 8.78
CA GLY A 491 -7.64 13.46 10.18
C GLY A 491 -6.94 12.38 10.99
N MET A 492 -6.98 11.15 10.46
CA MET A 492 -6.31 10.01 11.07
C MET A 492 -4.81 10.23 11.24
N LEU A 493 -4.10 10.75 10.24
CA LEU A 493 -2.66 11.00 10.37
C LEU A 493 -2.35 12.10 11.38
N ASN A 494 -3.13 13.19 11.40
CA ASN A 494 -2.95 14.24 12.40
C ASN A 494 -3.15 13.69 13.82
N ASP A 495 -4.25 12.96 14.05
CA ASP A 495 -4.55 12.38 15.35
C ASP A 495 -3.50 11.32 15.76
N MET A 496 -2.93 10.60 14.79
CA MET A 496 -1.84 9.64 15.02
C MET A 496 -0.57 10.34 15.51
N LEU A 497 -0.17 11.46 14.88
CA LEU A 497 1.00 12.23 15.29
C LEU A 497 0.84 12.80 16.71
N ASP A 498 -0.39 13.19 17.07
CA ASP A 498 -0.72 13.64 18.44
C ASP A 498 -0.61 12.51 19.49
N ILE A 499 -0.79 11.24 19.10
CA ILE A 499 -0.63 10.06 19.99
C ILE A 499 0.85 9.73 20.17
N ILE A 500 1.61 9.73 19.07
CA ILE A 500 3.05 9.43 19.09
C ILE A 500 3.78 10.50 19.92
N ASP A 501 3.23 11.72 19.95
CA ASP A 501 3.70 12.85 20.74
C ASP A 501 5.18 13.17 20.50
N LEU A 502 5.50 13.39 19.23
CA LEU A 502 6.87 13.66 18.77
C LEU A 502 7.47 14.93 19.36
N GLU A 503 6.61 15.83 19.84
CA GLU A 503 6.99 17.10 20.46
C GLU A 503 7.15 16.98 21.99
N ASN A 504 7.00 15.78 22.56
CA ASN A 504 7.00 15.52 24.01
C ASN A 504 6.09 16.49 24.79
N LYS A 505 4.90 16.79 24.24
CA LYS A 505 3.92 17.69 24.84
C LYS A 505 2.95 16.98 25.78
N LYS A 506 3.02 15.65 25.85
CA LYS A 506 2.28 14.83 26.79
C LYS A 506 2.97 14.89 28.15
N PRO A 507 2.23 15.22 29.23
CA PRO A 507 2.77 15.10 30.58
C PRO A 507 3.18 13.65 30.87
N ASP A 508 4.34 13.47 31.49
CA ASP A 508 4.86 12.15 31.85
C ASP A 508 3.82 11.34 32.65
N GLY A 509 3.61 10.08 32.25
CA GLY A 509 2.70 9.16 32.92
C GLY A 509 1.20 9.32 32.58
N VAL A 510 0.78 10.34 31.84
CA VAL A 510 -0.64 10.53 31.48
C VAL A 510 -1.01 9.74 30.24
N VAL A 511 -1.86 8.74 30.34
CA VAL A 511 -2.36 8.00 29.16
C VAL A 511 -3.68 8.58 28.69
N ARG A 512 -3.73 8.86 27.39
CA ARG A 512 -4.90 9.43 26.75
C ARG A 512 -5.73 8.31 26.16
N ASP A 513 -6.80 7.95 26.85
CA ASP A 513 -7.73 6.94 26.35
C ASP A 513 -8.35 7.33 25.00
N ARG A 514 -8.37 8.63 24.69
CA ARG A 514 -8.95 9.20 23.48
C ARG A 514 -8.10 10.34 22.95
N VAL A 515 -7.72 10.27 21.69
CA VAL A 515 -6.97 11.33 20.99
C VAL A 515 -7.58 11.52 19.61
N GLY A 516 -8.21 12.67 19.38
CA GLY A 516 -8.96 12.93 18.15
C GLY A 516 -9.96 11.81 17.84
N GLY A 517 -9.77 11.14 16.70
CA GLY A 517 -10.55 10.00 16.23
C GLY A 517 -10.05 8.62 16.69
N PHE A 518 -8.99 8.52 17.47
CA PHE A 518 -8.50 7.25 18.03
C PHE A 518 -9.00 7.01 19.46
N ASP A 519 -9.27 5.74 19.76
CA ASP A 519 -9.53 5.25 21.10
C ASP A 519 -8.51 4.18 21.49
N LEU A 520 -7.94 4.29 22.67
CA LEU A 520 -7.16 3.22 23.27
C LEU A 520 -8.09 2.06 23.62
N VAL A 521 -7.85 0.88 23.03
CA VAL A 521 -8.68 -0.31 23.24
C VAL A 521 -7.97 -1.43 23.99
N PHE A 522 -6.64 -1.41 24.01
CA PHE A 522 -5.84 -2.41 24.68
C PHE A 522 -4.55 -1.77 25.20
N ARG A 523 -4.20 -2.10 26.45
CA ARG A 523 -2.96 -1.65 27.08
C ARG A 523 -2.52 -2.64 28.14
N ASP A 524 -1.26 -3.04 28.09
CA ASP A 524 -0.58 -3.78 29.16
C ASP A 524 -1.39 -5.00 29.65
N GLY A 525 -1.75 -5.90 28.71
CA GLY A 525 -2.51 -7.10 29.02
C GLY A 525 -4.00 -6.88 29.29
N ASN A 526 -4.50 -5.65 29.23
CA ASN A 526 -5.88 -5.33 29.59
C ASN A 526 -6.65 -4.70 28.43
N ILE A 527 -7.87 -5.19 28.20
CA ILE A 527 -8.83 -4.51 27.33
C ILE A 527 -9.35 -3.29 28.09
N VAL A 528 -9.24 -2.10 27.48
CA VAL A 528 -9.67 -0.86 28.12
C VAL A 528 -11.20 -0.86 28.24
N LYS A 529 -11.69 -0.87 29.48
CA LYS A 529 -13.11 -0.78 29.78
C LYS A 529 -13.59 0.65 29.56
N LYS A 530 -14.78 0.78 29.00
CA LYS A 530 -15.42 2.08 28.83
C LYS A 530 -16.12 2.53 30.10
N SER A 531 -16.37 3.84 30.20
CA SER A 531 -17.24 4.40 31.25
C SER A 531 -18.61 3.71 31.23
N GLU A 532 -19.13 3.40 32.41
CA GLU A 532 -20.42 2.72 32.62
C GLU A 532 -21.61 3.47 32.01
N SER A 533 -21.46 4.78 31.75
CA SER A 533 -22.47 5.61 31.08
C SER A 533 -22.55 5.41 29.55
N CYS A 534 -21.62 4.67 28.95
CA CYS A 534 -21.57 4.49 27.49
C CYS A 534 -22.43 3.32 27.02
N MET A 535 -23.47 3.60 26.23
CA MET A 535 -24.33 2.56 25.62
C MET A 535 -23.62 1.69 24.56
N TYR A 536 -22.39 2.03 24.16
CA TYR A 536 -21.65 1.33 23.11
C TYR A 536 -20.43 0.61 23.68
N THR A 537 -20.33 -0.70 23.44
CA THR A 537 -19.16 -1.54 23.80
C THR A 537 -17.90 -1.20 23.00
N THR A 538 -18.04 -0.59 21.82
CA THR A 538 -16.93 -0.05 21.00
C THR A 538 -17.32 1.27 20.33
N PHE A 539 -16.35 2.17 20.16
CA PHE A 539 -16.55 3.44 19.46
C PHE A 539 -16.29 3.32 17.95
N LEU A 540 -15.94 2.12 17.47
CA LEU A 540 -15.80 1.84 16.06
C LEU A 540 -17.11 2.19 15.31
N GLY A 541 -17.00 3.03 14.28
CA GLY A 541 -18.12 3.55 13.51
C GLY A 541 -19.00 4.59 14.25
N ALA A 542 -18.60 5.08 15.42
CA ALA A 542 -19.29 6.16 16.12
C ALA A 542 -18.81 7.53 15.62
N ASP A 543 -19.71 8.51 15.63
CA ASP A 543 -19.38 9.91 15.37
C ASP A 543 -19.21 10.62 16.72
N TRP A 544 -18.02 11.10 16.99
CA TRP A 544 -17.71 11.86 18.20
C TRP A 544 -16.93 13.11 17.77
N PRO A 545 -17.23 14.30 18.32
CA PRO A 545 -16.48 15.50 18.01
C PRO A 545 -14.98 15.27 18.23
N ARG A 546 -14.16 15.54 17.21
CA ARG A 546 -12.71 15.44 17.34
C ARG A 546 -12.24 16.57 18.25
N THR A 547 -12.10 16.31 19.54
CA THR A 547 -11.37 17.20 20.44
C THR A 547 -9.88 17.05 20.15
N PRO A 548 -9.18 18.12 19.77
CA PRO A 548 -7.73 18.12 19.66
C PRO A 548 -7.10 17.67 20.99
N ALA A 549 -5.94 17.05 20.92
CA ALA A 549 -5.16 16.75 22.11
C ALA A 549 -4.86 18.05 22.90
N PRO A 550 -5.15 18.15 24.20
CA PRO A 550 -4.75 19.30 25.01
C PRO A 550 -3.22 19.39 25.02
N ARG A 551 -2.68 20.58 24.73
CA ARG A 551 -1.24 20.84 24.70
C ARG A 551 -0.78 21.28 26.09
N ALA A 552 0.48 21.01 26.45
CA ALA A 552 1.06 21.42 27.74
C ALA A 552 0.91 22.92 28.07
N ASN A 553 0.67 23.77 27.06
CA ASN A 553 0.48 25.22 27.22
C ASN A 553 -0.99 25.68 27.19
N ASP A 554 -1.97 24.77 27.12
CA ASP A 554 -3.39 25.13 27.12
C ASP A 554 -3.93 25.50 28.53
N SER A 555 -3.06 25.62 29.53
CA SER A 555 -3.38 26.07 30.90
C SER A 555 -3.12 27.56 31.14
N THR A 556 -3.27 28.40 30.12
CA THR A 556 -3.28 29.87 30.29
C THR A 556 -4.35 30.51 29.41
N THR A 557 -5.61 30.39 29.83
CA THR A 557 -6.54 31.53 29.96
C THR A 557 -7.81 31.03 30.63
N ALA A 558 -8.16 31.71 31.72
CA ALA A 558 -9.39 31.51 32.49
C ALA A 558 -10.64 31.94 31.71
#